data_AF-A0AA39IHN6-F1
#
_entry.id   AF-A0AA39IHN6-F1
#
_cell.length_a   1.000
_cell.length_b   1.000
_cell.length_c   1.000
_cell.angle_alpha   90.00
_cell.angle_beta   90.00
_cell.angle_gamma   90.00
#
_symmetry.space_group_name_H-M   'P 1'
#
loop_
_entity.id
_entity.type
_entity.pdbx_description
1 polymer ?
#
loop_
_entity_poly.entity_id
_entity_poly.type
_entity_poly.pdbx_seq_one_letter_code
_entity_poly.pdbx_strand_id
1 'polypeptide(L)'
;MDTISHDFVVPVMQILFDHNTCSGLEEAELLGYKYGDIANEVVENSCICKLTIPGLYCDELYILPNAPSFKKLLGKESLPHPASMARVVTFSVSARELVYRKEHVQFYNPLYGKMSRVMDLCRFVRTRELVLEEFGSEGEAGSFTKFYEVAPDMTAFFNKVVLRYQETDVFEKVAEMFLEAKNLESLEFLDPHLRDLFHGYFDGDTFFTDITWNDPPLWFQQFVKKAFHQPQLVHLDLNSPYVDWIPTDFLCPLFEDWFKNPETFPRVTKTVTGKGPIVREK
;
A
#
# COMPACT_ATOMS: atom_id res chain seq x y z
N MET A 1 25.23 16.23 -32.36
CA MET A 1 25.07 15.47 -31.11
C MET A 1 23.59 15.41 -30.83
N ASP A 2 23.02 14.22 -30.80
CA ASP A 2 21.58 14.02 -30.65
C ASP A 2 21.14 14.46 -29.26
N THR A 3 20.26 15.45 -29.20
CA THR A 3 19.60 15.87 -27.98
C THR A 3 18.52 14.88 -27.65
N ILE A 4 18.68 14.18 -26.54
CA ILE A 4 17.66 13.31 -25.97
C ILE A 4 16.49 14.19 -25.53
N SER A 5 15.29 13.84 -25.95
CA SER A 5 14.10 14.58 -25.56
C SER A 5 13.71 14.27 -24.12
N HIS A 6 13.42 15.32 -23.35
CA HIS A 6 12.80 15.22 -22.03
C HIS A 6 11.49 14.42 -22.09
N ASP A 7 10.76 14.51 -23.20
CA ASP A 7 9.49 13.79 -23.43
C ASP A 7 9.66 12.27 -23.52
N PHE A 8 10.89 11.79 -23.75
CA PHE A 8 11.20 10.36 -23.71
C PHE A 8 11.59 9.89 -22.30
N VAL A 9 12.39 10.68 -21.59
CA VAL A 9 12.96 10.28 -20.29
C VAL A 9 11.91 10.34 -19.18
N VAL A 10 11.03 11.34 -19.17
CA VAL A 10 10.02 11.49 -18.10
C VAL A 10 9.09 10.26 -18.00
N PRO A 11 8.47 9.75 -19.09
CA PRO A 11 7.62 8.57 -18.99
C PRO A 11 8.39 7.33 -18.54
N VAL A 12 9.64 7.16 -18.99
CA VAL A 12 10.51 6.06 -18.57
C VAL A 12 10.78 6.13 -17.07
N MET A 13 11.14 7.30 -16.56
CA MET A 13 11.37 7.49 -15.12
C MET A 13 10.08 7.25 -14.31
N GLN A 14 8.93 7.71 -14.80
CA GLN A 14 7.64 7.42 -14.17
C GLN A 14 7.34 5.91 -14.08
N ILE A 15 7.80 5.12 -15.05
CA ILE A 15 7.72 3.65 -15.01
C ILE A 15 8.73 3.07 -14.02
N LEU A 16 9.96 3.59 -13.98
CA LEU A 16 11.03 3.07 -13.13
C LEU A 16 10.82 3.32 -11.63
N PHE A 17 9.97 4.28 -11.24
CA PHE A 17 9.63 4.52 -9.82
C PHE A 17 8.66 3.49 -9.20
N ASP A 18 8.41 2.36 -9.85
CA ASP A 18 7.21 1.54 -9.64
C ASP A 18 7.03 0.96 -8.22
N HIS A 19 8.03 0.96 -7.34
CA HIS A 19 7.96 0.16 -6.10
C HIS A 19 8.57 0.79 -4.84
N ASN A 20 8.35 2.09 -4.58
CA ASN A 20 8.87 2.79 -3.38
C ASN A 20 10.41 2.76 -3.25
N THR A 21 11.12 2.12 -4.16
CA THR A 21 12.56 2.06 -4.21
C THR A 21 13.03 3.08 -5.24
N CYS A 22 13.87 4.02 -4.82
CA CYS A 22 14.67 4.81 -5.74
C CYS A 22 15.75 3.94 -6.43
N SER A 23 15.60 2.61 -6.48
CA SER A 23 16.52 1.70 -7.17
C SER A 23 16.59 2.02 -8.67
N GLY A 24 15.46 2.44 -9.26
CA GLY A 24 15.43 2.92 -10.64
C GLY A 24 16.26 4.20 -10.87
N LEU A 25 16.58 4.96 -9.81
CA LEU A 25 17.46 6.12 -9.91
C LEU A 25 18.91 5.70 -10.13
N GLU A 26 19.41 4.75 -9.33
CA GLU A 26 20.77 4.23 -9.50
C GLU A 26 20.98 3.68 -10.91
N GLU A 27 19.99 2.94 -11.42
CA GLU A 27 19.99 2.43 -12.79
C GLU A 27 19.93 3.56 -13.83
N ALA A 28 19.13 4.60 -13.61
CA ALA A 28 19.03 5.73 -14.52
C ALA A 28 20.28 6.62 -14.53
N GLU A 29 20.96 6.77 -13.40
CA GLU A 29 22.26 7.47 -13.31
C GLU A 29 23.35 6.74 -14.10
N LEU A 30 23.29 5.40 -14.14
CA LEU A 30 24.22 4.57 -14.91
C LEU A 30 24.02 4.67 -16.43
N LEU A 31 22.87 5.15 -16.91
CA LEU A 31 22.63 5.36 -18.35
C LEU A 31 23.55 6.45 -18.94
N GLY A 32 24.20 7.26 -18.10
CA GLY A 32 25.21 8.24 -18.49
C GLY A 32 24.67 9.40 -19.33
N TYR A 33 25.53 10.41 -19.56
CA TYR A 33 25.19 11.62 -20.33
C TYR A 33 23.94 12.35 -19.76
N LYS A 34 23.26 13.16 -20.58
CA LYS A 34 22.06 13.95 -20.20
C LYS A 34 20.86 13.12 -19.71
N TYR A 35 20.86 11.79 -19.84
CA TYR A 35 19.78 10.94 -19.31
C TYR A 35 19.75 10.99 -17.78
N GLY A 36 20.92 10.84 -17.15
CA GLY A 36 21.05 10.90 -15.69
C GLY A 36 20.66 12.27 -15.14
N ASP A 37 21.03 13.35 -15.83
CA ASP A 37 20.66 14.72 -15.44
C ASP A 37 19.14 14.92 -15.46
N ILE A 38 18.47 14.49 -16.53
CA ILE A 38 17.01 14.59 -16.65
C ILE A 38 16.32 13.67 -15.64
N ALA A 39 16.84 12.46 -15.44
CA ALA A 39 16.33 11.53 -14.44
C ALA A 39 16.37 12.16 -13.05
N ASN A 40 17.53 12.69 -12.65
CA ASN A 40 17.72 13.40 -11.39
C ASN A 40 16.77 14.59 -11.26
N GLU A 41 16.64 15.43 -12.29
CA GLU A 41 15.68 16.54 -12.28
C GLU A 41 14.24 16.06 -12.05
N VAL A 42 13.82 14.98 -12.72
CA VAL A 42 12.49 14.39 -12.53
C VAL A 42 12.31 13.92 -11.09
N VAL A 43 13.31 13.24 -10.51
CA VAL A 43 13.22 12.71 -9.13
C VAL A 43 13.17 13.84 -8.11
N GLU A 44 14.03 14.85 -8.25
CA GLU A 44 14.09 16.01 -7.35
C GLU A 44 12.78 16.82 -7.37
N ASN A 45 12.10 16.85 -8.51
CA ASN A 45 10.82 17.50 -8.67
C ASN A 45 9.62 16.60 -8.32
N SER A 46 9.82 15.30 -8.15
CA SER A 46 8.77 14.34 -7.82
C SER A 46 8.40 14.43 -6.35
N CYS A 47 7.12 14.17 -6.07
CA CYS A 47 6.58 14.25 -4.72
C CYS A 47 5.60 13.12 -4.43
N ILE A 48 5.44 12.86 -3.14
CA ILE A 48 4.48 11.94 -2.56
C ILE A 48 3.38 12.80 -1.95
N CYS A 49 2.14 12.54 -2.34
CA CYS A 49 0.95 13.09 -1.69
C CYS A 49 0.46 12.09 -0.65
N LYS A 50 0.44 12.49 0.62
CA LYS A 50 -0.06 11.66 1.73
C LYS A 50 -1.29 12.29 2.37
N LEU A 51 -2.34 11.50 2.47
CA LEU A 51 -3.58 11.83 3.16
C LEU A 51 -3.71 10.90 4.36
N THR A 52 -3.73 11.46 5.58
CA THR A 52 -4.03 10.66 6.77
C THR A 52 -5.47 10.92 7.17
N ILE A 53 -6.25 9.85 7.24
CA ILE A 53 -7.61 9.85 7.75
C ILE A 53 -7.61 9.16 9.12
N PRO A 54 -8.14 9.82 10.16
CA PRO A 54 -8.21 9.23 11.50
C PRO A 54 -9.02 7.94 11.53
N GLY A 55 -10.02 7.83 10.65
CA GLY A 55 -10.74 6.57 10.46
C GLY A 55 -11.71 6.60 9.30
N LEU A 56 -12.35 5.46 9.01
CA LEU A 56 -13.46 5.34 8.05
C LEU A 56 -14.77 5.12 8.82
N TYR A 57 -15.82 5.88 8.48
CA TYR A 57 -17.13 5.82 9.15
C TYR A 57 -18.17 5.35 8.15
N CYS A 58 -18.97 4.35 8.53
CA CYS A 58 -19.75 3.61 7.55
C CYS A 58 -21.22 4.01 7.46
N ASP A 59 -21.76 4.72 8.44
CA ASP A 59 -23.13 5.24 8.35
C ASP A 59 -23.17 6.53 7.53
N GLU A 60 -22.14 7.37 7.62
CA GLU A 60 -21.99 8.62 6.86
C GLU A 60 -20.47 8.92 6.75
N LEU A 61 -19.96 9.20 5.54
CA LEU A 61 -18.53 9.50 5.30
C LEU A 61 -18.13 10.87 5.88
N TYR A 62 -17.98 10.91 7.19
CA TYR A 62 -17.58 12.09 7.94
C TYR A 62 -16.22 11.86 8.58
N ILE A 63 -15.20 12.38 7.93
CA ILE A 63 -13.82 12.29 8.41
C ILE A 63 -13.21 13.64 8.11
N LEU A 64 -12.72 14.42 9.07
CA LEU A 64 -11.77 15.48 8.71
C LEU A 64 -10.45 14.77 8.36
N PRO A 65 -10.10 14.54 7.07
CA PRO A 65 -8.74 14.20 6.75
C PRO A 65 -7.89 15.37 7.23
N ASN A 66 -6.69 15.05 7.69
CA ASN A 66 -5.67 16.07 7.71
C ASN A 66 -5.53 16.64 6.28
N ALA A 67 -5.16 17.92 6.16
CA ALA A 67 -4.86 18.47 4.85
C ALA A 67 -3.85 17.56 4.13
N PRO A 68 -4.01 17.29 2.82
CA PRO A 68 -3.04 16.52 2.06
C PRO A 68 -1.64 17.11 2.30
N SER A 69 -0.72 16.24 2.73
CA SER A 69 0.67 16.63 2.93
C SER A 69 1.48 16.19 1.72
N PHE A 70 2.37 17.05 1.26
CA PHE A 70 3.24 16.75 0.14
C PHE A 70 4.66 16.66 0.66
N LYS A 71 5.40 15.64 0.24
CA LYS A 71 6.81 15.46 0.57
C LYS A 71 7.58 15.22 -0.71
N LYS A 72 8.79 15.76 -0.84
CA LYS A 72 9.68 15.37 -1.94
C LYS A 72 9.94 13.87 -1.89
N LEU A 73 10.09 13.24 -3.06
CA LEU A 73 10.44 11.83 -3.17
C LEU A 73 11.82 11.58 -2.54
N LEU A 74 12.79 12.41 -2.91
CA LEU A 74 14.11 12.46 -2.29
C LEU A 74 14.15 13.60 -1.26
N GLY A 75 14.13 13.23 0.02
CA GLY A 75 14.33 14.17 1.12
C GLY A 75 13.19 14.19 2.14
N LYS A 76 13.43 14.90 3.25
CA LYS A 76 12.46 15.04 4.35
C LYS A 76 11.62 16.32 4.24
N GLU A 77 11.85 17.12 3.19
CA GLU A 77 11.20 18.42 3.00
C GLU A 77 9.71 18.24 2.70
N SER A 78 8.87 18.85 3.54
CA SER A 78 7.45 19.04 3.28
C SER A 78 7.24 20.20 2.32
N LEU A 79 6.36 20.00 1.33
CA LEU A 79 5.92 21.03 0.39
C LEU A 79 4.52 21.51 0.77
N PRO A 80 4.25 22.83 0.71
CA PRO A 80 2.91 23.35 0.98
C PRO A 80 1.88 22.89 -0.08
N HIS A 81 2.30 22.84 -1.36
CA HIS A 81 1.54 22.27 -2.46
C HIS A 81 2.49 22.05 -3.66
N PRO A 82 2.32 20.98 -4.47
CA PRO A 82 3.09 20.84 -5.69
C PRO A 82 2.63 21.89 -6.71
N ALA A 83 3.56 22.40 -7.52
CA ALA A 83 3.24 23.30 -8.62
C ALA A 83 2.34 22.63 -9.69
N SER A 84 2.39 21.29 -9.78
CA SER A 84 1.58 20.49 -10.69
C SER A 84 1.35 19.09 -10.12
N MET A 85 0.14 18.56 -10.26
CA MET A 85 -0.20 17.18 -9.88
C MET A 85 0.52 16.14 -10.74
N ALA A 86 1.02 16.51 -11.93
CA ALA A 86 1.84 15.62 -12.77
C ALA A 86 3.18 15.23 -12.11
N ARG A 87 3.58 15.92 -11.04
CA ARG A 87 4.77 15.62 -10.24
C ARG A 87 4.49 14.67 -9.07
N VAL A 88 3.23 14.30 -8.84
CA VAL A 88 2.88 13.33 -7.81
C VAL A 88 3.10 11.94 -8.38
N VAL A 89 4.10 11.24 -7.86
CA VAL A 89 4.42 9.86 -8.29
C VAL A 89 3.70 8.81 -7.44
N THR A 90 3.39 9.18 -6.19
CA THR A 90 2.69 8.32 -5.23
C THR A 90 1.61 9.13 -4.53
N PHE A 91 0.40 8.61 -4.54
CA PHE A 91 -0.72 9.08 -3.72
C PHE A 91 -1.03 8.00 -2.70
N SER A 92 -0.85 8.33 -1.42
CA SER A 92 -1.00 7.39 -0.32
C SER A 92 -2.08 7.89 0.65
N VAL A 93 -3.05 7.05 0.94
CA VAL A 93 -4.08 7.28 1.96
C VAL A 93 -3.83 6.33 3.11
N SER A 94 -3.54 6.84 4.30
CA SER A 94 -3.45 6.04 5.53
C SER A 94 -4.69 6.24 6.36
N ALA A 95 -5.42 5.14 6.60
CA ALA A 95 -6.56 5.07 7.49
C ALA A 95 -6.16 4.35 8.77
N ARG A 96 -6.24 5.07 9.89
CA ARG A 96 -5.89 4.50 11.19
C ARG A 96 -6.94 3.54 11.67
N GLU A 97 -8.18 4.00 11.85
CA GLU A 97 -9.24 3.18 12.45
C GLU A 97 -10.40 2.97 11.46
N LEU A 98 -10.59 1.75 10.98
CA LEU A 98 -11.60 1.47 9.96
C LEU A 98 -13.05 1.50 10.45
N VAL A 99 -13.29 1.47 11.77
CA VAL A 99 -14.64 1.51 12.32
C VAL A 99 -14.65 2.25 13.66
N TYR A 100 -15.53 3.25 13.78
CA TYR A 100 -15.76 4.01 15.00
C TYR A 100 -17.26 4.05 15.33
N ARG A 101 -17.62 3.94 16.62
CA ARG A 101 -19.00 4.19 17.06
C ARG A 101 -19.35 5.67 16.94
N LYS A 102 -20.53 5.93 16.36
CA LYS A 102 -21.14 7.26 16.15
C LYS A 102 -21.21 8.13 17.43
N GLU A 103 -21.20 7.48 18.60
CA GLU A 103 -21.45 8.08 19.91
C GLU A 103 -20.39 9.11 20.35
N HIS A 104 -19.20 9.15 19.73
CA HIS A 104 -18.05 9.93 20.23
C HIS A 104 -17.55 11.04 19.30
N VAL A 105 -18.22 11.33 18.17
CA VAL A 105 -17.68 12.27 17.17
C VAL A 105 -18.68 13.36 16.79
N GLN A 106 -18.30 14.62 16.96
CA GLN A 106 -19.00 15.78 16.40
C GLN A 106 -18.65 15.88 14.91
N PHE A 107 -19.58 15.47 14.04
CA PHE A 107 -19.35 15.46 12.60
C PHE A 107 -19.45 16.86 11.98
N TYR A 108 -18.46 17.22 11.16
CA TYR A 108 -18.46 18.43 10.36
C TYR A 108 -18.25 18.08 8.87
N ASN A 109 -19.28 18.35 8.05
CA ASN A 109 -19.33 18.31 6.57
C ASN A 109 -19.17 16.94 5.85
N PRO A 110 -19.92 16.67 4.76
CA PRO A 110 -19.76 15.47 3.95
C PRO A 110 -18.44 15.51 3.17
N LEU A 111 -17.59 14.52 3.40
CA LEU A 111 -16.18 14.51 3.01
C LEU A 111 -15.84 13.64 1.83
N TYR A 112 -16.76 12.76 1.42
CA TYR A 112 -16.65 12.03 0.17
C TYR A 112 -16.43 12.97 -1.02
N GLY A 113 -17.13 14.12 -1.08
CA GLY A 113 -16.93 15.09 -2.17
C GLY A 113 -15.52 15.69 -2.22
N LYS A 114 -14.85 15.86 -1.07
CA LYS A 114 -13.46 16.34 -1.03
C LYS A 114 -12.46 15.23 -1.36
N MET A 115 -12.67 14.03 -0.81
CA MET A 115 -11.81 12.88 -1.08
C MET A 115 -11.91 12.44 -2.54
N SER A 116 -13.12 12.34 -3.09
CA SER A 116 -13.38 12.08 -4.51
C SER A 116 -12.67 13.10 -5.39
N ARG A 117 -12.72 14.40 -5.05
CA ARG A 117 -11.97 15.43 -5.80
C ARG A 117 -10.45 15.21 -5.76
N VAL A 118 -9.89 14.80 -4.62
CA VAL A 118 -8.46 14.49 -4.52
C VAL A 118 -8.12 13.22 -5.31
N MET A 119 -8.95 12.18 -5.21
CA MET A 119 -8.81 10.95 -6.00
C MET A 119 -8.88 11.25 -7.49
N ASP A 120 -9.80 12.10 -7.93
CA ASP A 120 -9.92 12.54 -9.33
C ASP A 120 -8.66 13.26 -9.81
N LEU A 121 -8.09 14.14 -8.98
CA LEU A 121 -6.81 14.81 -9.27
C LEU A 121 -5.63 13.83 -9.31
N CYS A 122 -5.71 12.73 -8.56
CA CYS A 122 -4.68 11.71 -8.45
C CYS A 122 -4.95 10.46 -9.30
N ARG A 123 -5.98 10.43 -10.14
CA ARG A 123 -6.40 9.21 -10.85
C ARG A 123 -5.39 8.65 -11.85
N PHE A 124 -4.45 9.50 -12.28
CA PHE A 124 -3.36 9.14 -13.18
C PHE A 124 -2.02 8.96 -12.46
N VAL A 125 -2.00 9.09 -11.13
CA VAL A 125 -0.80 8.79 -10.34
C VAL A 125 -0.54 7.30 -10.43
N ARG A 126 0.71 6.94 -10.70
CA ARG A 126 1.13 5.55 -10.94
C ARG A 126 0.85 4.68 -9.71
N THR A 127 1.35 5.08 -8.55
CA THR A 127 1.13 4.36 -7.29
C THR A 127 0.01 5.03 -6.50
N ARG A 128 -1.12 4.34 -6.36
CA ARG A 128 -2.25 4.72 -5.51
C ARG A 128 -2.32 3.72 -4.38
N GLU A 129 -1.77 4.12 -3.24
CA GLU A 129 -1.61 3.31 -2.05
C GLU A 129 -2.73 3.59 -1.04
N LEU A 130 -3.33 2.52 -0.53
CA LEU A 130 -4.16 2.56 0.67
C LEU A 130 -3.48 1.77 1.78
N VAL A 131 -3.23 2.43 2.91
CA VAL A 131 -2.71 1.82 4.14
C VAL A 131 -3.84 1.72 5.15
N LEU A 132 -4.14 0.49 5.57
CA LEU A 132 -5.16 0.18 6.56
C LEU A 132 -4.48 -0.33 7.82
N GLU A 133 -4.44 0.53 8.85
CA GLU A 133 -3.65 0.27 10.05
C GLU A 133 -4.43 -0.47 11.14
N GLU A 134 -5.71 -0.19 11.36
CA GLU A 134 -6.49 -0.84 12.42
C GLU A 134 -7.92 -1.16 11.96
N PHE A 135 -8.38 -2.36 12.29
CA PHE A 135 -9.73 -2.84 12.00
C PHE A 135 -10.54 -2.84 13.30
N GLY A 136 -11.81 -2.42 13.22
CA GLY A 136 -12.72 -2.43 14.37
C GLY A 136 -13.06 -3.85 14.83
N SER A 137 -13.71 -3.95 15.99
CA SER A 137 -14.14 -5.24 16.55
C SER A 137 -15.34 -5.86 15.81
N GLU A 138 -15.56 -7.18 15.96
CA GLU A 138 -16.60 -7.98 15.26
C GLU A 138 -18.01 -7.37 15.28
N GLY A 139 -18.39 -6.66 16.35
CA GLY A 139 -19.70 -6.02 16.48
C GLY A 139 -19.95 -4.89 15.47
N GLU A 140 -18.92 -4.49 14.72
CA GLU A 140 -18.93 -3.32 13.85
C GLU A 140 -18.78 -3.70 12.36
N ALA A 141 -18.71 -5.00 12.06
CA ALA A 141 -18.59 -5.54 10.69
C ALA A 141 -19.77 -5.18 9.77
N GLY A 142 -20.98 -5.05 10.32
CA GLY A 142 -22.16 -4.60 9.57
C GLY A 142 -22.08 -3.14 9.13
N SER A 143 -21.29 -2.33 9.83
CA SER A 143 -20.96 -0.96 9.42
C SER A 143 -20.07 -1.04 8.17
N PHE A 144 -18.98 -1.81 8.22
CA PHE A 144 -17.95 -1.81 7.20
C PHE A 144 -18.43 -2.17 5.77
N THR A 145 -19.38 -3.09 5.66
CA THR A 145 -19.97 -3.46 4.35
C THR A 145 -20.60 -2.23 3.67
N LYS A 146 -21.25 -1.35 4.45
CA LYS A 146 -21.85 -0.12 3.92
C LYS A 146 -20.83 0.89 3.41
N PHE A 147 -19.62 0.95 3.98
CA PHE A 147 -18.59 1.88 3.53
C PHE A 147 -18.26 1.64 2.04
N TYR A 148 -18.13 0.38 1.66
CA TYR A 148 -17.81 0.00 0.27
C TYR A 148 -19.04 0.03 -0.64
N GLU A 149 -20.25 -0.17 -0.11
CA GLU A 149 -21.48 0.14 -0.86
C GLU A 149 -21.56 1.63 -1.21
N VAL A 150 -21.10 2.51 -0.30
CA VAL A 150 -21.13 3.97 -0.49
C VAL A 150 -19.96 4.49 -1.32
N ALA A 151 -18.82 3.80 -1.31
CA ALA A 151 -17.62 4.19 -2.03
C ALA A 151 -17.01 3.02 -2.83
N PRO A 152 -17.76 2.42 -3.78
CA PRO A 152 -17.30 1.25 -4.54
C PRO A 152 -16.05 1.56 -5.38
N ASP A 153 -15.87 2.82 -5.76
CA ASP A 153 -14.71 3.27 -6.53
C ASP A 153 -13.40 3.19 -5.72
N MET A 154 -13.47 3.10 -4.38
CA MET A 154 -12.28 3.02 -3.52
C MET A 154 -11.44 1.78 -3.83
N THR A 155 -12.05 0.59 -3.86
CA THR A 155 -11.30 -0.67 -4.09
C THR A 155 -10.72 -0.73 -5.48
N ALA A 156 -11.40 -0.13 -6.46
CA ALA A 156 -10.92 -0.04 -7.83
C ALA A 156 -9.85 1.05 -8.01
N PHE A 157 -9.84 2.07 -7.17
CA PHE A 157 -8.92 3.21 -7.32
C PHE A 157 -7.50 2.90 -6.86
N PHE A 158 -7.33 2.17 -5.75
CA PHE A 158 -6.00 1.85 -5.23
C PHE A 158 -5.45 0.60 -5.91
N ASN A 159 -4.26 0.70 -6.48
CA ASN A 159 -3.52 -0.43 -7.03
C ASN A 159 -2.49 -0.99 -6.05
N LYS A 160 -2.21 -0.29 -4.95
CA LYS A 160 -1.39 -0.79 -3.86
C LYS A 160 -2.20 -0.78 -2.57
N VAL A 161 -2.21 -1.90 -1.85
CA VAL A 161 -2.88 -1.99 -0.55
C VAL A 161 -1.93 -2.57 0.48
N VAL A 162 -1.83 -1.87 1.60
CA VAL A 162 -1.00 -2.22 2.73
C VAL A 162 -1.95 -2.50 3.90
N LEU A 163 -2.04 -3.76 4.33
CA LEU A 163 -2.96 -4.20 5.37
C LEU A 163 -2.18 -4.57 6.62
N ARG A 164 -2.48 -3.97 7.78
CA ARG A 164 -1.98 -4.52 9.04
C ARG A 164 -2.80 -5.75 9.39
N TYR A 165 -2.15 -6.89 9.46
CA TYR A 165 -2.85 -8.13 9.75
C TYR A 165 -3.59 -8.05 11.09
N GLN A 166 -4.87 -8.41 11.10
CA GLN A 166 -5.67 -8.62 12.30
C GLN A 166 -6.57 -9.84 12.08
N GLU A 167 -6.64 -10.73 13.05
CA GLU A 167 -7.52 -11.90 12.99
C GLU A 167 -8.95 -11.48 13.37
N THR A 168 -9.61 -10.77 12.45
CA THR A 168 -11.00 -10.31 12.60
C THR A 168 -11.81 -10.59 11.34
N ASP A 169 -13.11 -10.85 11.51
CA ASP A 169 -14.06 -10.97 10.39
C ASP A 169 -14.05 -9.72 9.48
N VAL A 170 -13.78 -8.55 10.06
CA VAL A 170 -13.68 -7.30 9.31
C VAL A 170 -12.48 -7.37 8.37
N PHE A 171 -11.29 -7.70 8.89
CA PHE A 171 -10.08 -7.84 8.09
C PHE A 171 -10.27 -8.80 6.92
N GLU A 172 -10.81 -10.00 7.18
CA GLU A 172 -11.07 -11.00 6.15
C GLU A 172 -11.94 -10.44 5.03
N LYS A 173 -13.07 -9.80 5.38
CA LYS A 173 -13.95 -9.15 4.39
C LYS A 173 -13.26 -8.04 3.61
N VAL A 174 -12.45 -7.21 4.26
CA VAL A 174 -11.71 -6.13 3.58
C VAL A 174 -10.75 -6.70 2.55
N ALA A 175 -9.99 -7.71 2.98
CA ALA A 175 -9.02 -8.39 2.15
C ALA A 175 -9.73 -8.99 0.92
N GLU A 176 -10.83 -9.72 1.12
CA GLU A 176 -11.63 -10.29 0.04
C GLU A 176 -12.17 -9.23 -0.93
N MET A 177 -12.64 -8.08 -0.46
CA MET A 177 -13.12 -7.00 -1.34
C MET A 177 -12.04 -6.46 -2.29
N PHE A 178 -10.81 -6.28 -1.81
CA PHE A 178 -9.70 -5.84 -2.68
C PHE A 178 -9.31 -6.92 -3.70
N LEU A 179 -9.39 -8.18 -3.29
CA LEU A 179 -9.19 -9.31 -4.19
C LEU A 179 -10.28 -9.36 -5.27
N GLU A 180 -11.55 -9.16 -4.91
CA GLU A 180 -12.67 -9.16 -5.86
C GLU A 180 -12.61 -8.01 -6.87
N ALA A 181 -12.12 -6.84 -6.44
CA ALA A 181 -11.97 -5.67 -7.30
C ALA A 181 -10.95 -5.87 -8.44
N LYS A 182 -10.04 -6.83 -8.31
CA LYS A 182 -9.05 -7.22 -9.34
C LYS A 182 -8.19 -6.07 -9.89
N ASN A 183 -7.92 -5.05 -9.08
CA ASN A 183 -7.05 -3.92 -9.43
C ASN A 183 -5.73 -3.87 -8.63
N LEU A 184 -5.48 -4.88 -7.80
CA LEU A 184 -4.35 -4.93 -6.88
C LEU A 184 -3.04 -5.33 -7.60
N GLU A 185 -2.13 -4.37 -7.75
CA GLU A 185 -0.77 -4.57 -8.27
C GLU A 185 0.23 -4.88 -7.14
N SER A 186 0.00 -4.37 -5.93
CA SER A 186 0.86 -4.64 -4.77
C SER A 186 0.05 -4.87 -3.50
N LEU A 187 0.36 -5.95 -2.79
CA LEU A 187 -0.22 -6.31 -1.50
C LEU A 187 0.89 -6.46 -0.47
N GLU A 188 0.82 -5.69 0.61
CA GLU A 188 1.80 -5.75 1.70
C GLU A 188 1.09 -5.97 3.03
N PHE A 189 1.64 -6.83 3.88
CA PHE A 189 1.16 -7.00 5.25
C PHE A 189 2.06 -6.30 6.24
N LEU A 190 1.53 -5.33 6.98
CA LEU A 190 2.27 -4.66 8.04
C LEU A 190 2.36 -5.55 9.28
N ASP A 191 3.55 -5.55 9.87
CA ASP A 191 3.79 -6.10 11.20
C ASP A 191 2.98 -5.32 12.24
N PRO A 192 2.14 -6.00 13.04
CA PRO A 192 1.37 -5.34 14.07
C PRO A 192 2.22 -4.64 15.14
N HIS A 193 3.50 -4.96 15.27
CA HIS A 193 4.43 -4.36 16.23
C HIS A 193 5.20 -3.15 15.68
N LEU A 194 5.13 -2.85 14.37
CA LEU A 194 5.82 -1.69 13.76
C LEU A 194 5.12 -0.34 14.01
N ARG A 195 4.08 -0.30 14.86
CA ARG A 195 3.35 0.92 15.22
C ARG A 195 4.30 2.06 15.63
N ASP A 196 5.41 1.71 16.29
CA ASP A 196 6.36 2.68 16.85
C ASP A 196 7.33 3.26 15.82
N LEU A 197 7.62 2.54 14.72
CA LEU A 197 8.60 2.99 13.72
C LEU A 197 8.01 4.01 12.74
N PHE A 198 6.71 3.97 12.46
CA PHE A 198 6.05 4.93 11.58
C PHE A 198 5.65 6.24 12.26
N HIS A 199 5.74 6.33 13.60
CA HIS A 199 5.24 7.48 14.36
C HIS A 199 6.26 8.28 15.16
N GLY A 200 7.55 7.89 15.18
CA GLY A 200 8.64 8.80 15.58
C GLY A 200 8.57 9.35 17.01
N TYR A 201 7.75 8.77 17.88
CA TYR A 201 7.66 9.11 19.29
C TYR A 201 7.53 7.81 20.08
N PHE A 202 8.66 7.35 20.61
CA PHE A 202 8.71 6.30 21.63
C PHE A 202 8.42 6.97 22.98
N ASP A 203 7.34 6.57 23.64
CA ASP A 203 7.29 6.54 25.11
C ASP A 203 7.30 5.07 25.52
N GLY A 204 8.21 4.73 26.42
CA GLY A 204 8.60 3.36 26.73
C GLY A 204 7.51 2.54 27.42
N ASP A 205 7.72 1.23 27.41
CA ASP A 205 7.16 0.24 28.34
C ASP A 205 5.88 -0.54 27.98
N THR A 206 5.54 -0.69 26.69
CA THR A 206 4.64 -1.81 26.29
C THR A 206 5.35 -2.85 25.44
N PHE A 207 6.01 -3.79 26.13
CA PHE A 207 6.42 -5.06 25.56
C PHE A 207 5.18 -5.86 25.15
N PHE A 208 4.78 -5.78 23.88
CA PHE A 208 3.80 -6.70 23.34
C PHE A 208 4.45 -8.09 23.21
N THR A 209 3.89 -9.05 23.92
CA THR A 209 4.33 -10.44 23.99
C THR A 209 4.27 -11.13 22.64
N ASP A 210 5.34 -11.87 22.33
CA ASP A 210 5.56 -12.82 21.23
C ASP A 210 4.30 -13.46 20.63
N ILE A 211 3.67 -12.82 19.63
CA ILE A 211 2.78 -13.53 18.73
C ILE A 211 3.65 -14.12 17.62
N THR A 212 4.30 -15.24 17.90
CA THR A 212 4.97 -16.04 16.88
C THR A 212 3.90 -16.83 16.12
N TRP A 213 3.73 -16.52 14.85
CA TRP A 213 2.82 -17.23 13.98
C TRP A 213 3.51 -18.50 13.53
N ASN A 214 3.20 -19.62 14.19
CA ASN A 214 3.68 -20.91 13.70
C ASN A 214 2.83 -21.42 12.53
N ASP A 215 1.52 -21.08 12.50
CA ASP A 215 0.60 -21.47 11.42
C ASP A 215 -0.48 -20.37 11.21
N PRO A 216 -0.58 -19.75 10.02
CA PRO A 216 -1.62 -18.77 9.73
C PRO A 216 -2.97 -19.47 9.54
N PRO A 217 -4.10 -18.80 9.84
CA PRO A 217 -5.42 -19.35 9.56
C PRO A 217 -5.58 -19.77 8.10
N LEU A 218 -6.31 -20.88 7.87
CA LEU A 218 -6.49 -21.46 6.54
C LEU A 218 -7.09 -20.46 5.54
N TRP A 219 -8.03 -19.61 5.98
CA TRP A 219 -8.63 -18.58 5.14
C TRP A 219 -7.57 -17.60 4.62
N PHE A 220 -6.59 -17.22 5.45
CA PHE A 220 -5.53 -16.28 5.08
C PHE A 220 -4.59 -16.90 4.04
N GLN A 221 -4.23 -18.18 4.23
CA GLN A 221 -3.46 -18.92 3.25
C GLN A 221 -4.17 -18.97 1.89
N GLN A 222 -5.49 -19.23 1.90
CA GLN A 222 -6.31 -19.23 0.69
C GLN A 222 -6.42 -17.83 0.07
N PHE A 223 -6.55 -16.79 0.89
CA PHE A 223 -6.56 -15.41 0.44
C PHE A 223 -5.25 -15.05 -0.28
N VAL A 224 -4.09 -15.26 0.36
CA VAL A 224 -2.78 -15.01 -0.23
C VAL A 224 -2.60 -15.82 -1.51
N LYS A 225 -3.00 -17.09 -1.52
CA LYS A 225 -2.96 -17.93 -2.73
C LYS A 225 -3.81 -17.33 -3.86
N LYS A 226 -5.05 -16.92 -3.59
CA LYS A 226 -5.93 -16.30 -4.59
C LYS A 226 -5.34 -14.97 -5.10
N ALA A 227 -4.82 -14.13 -4.20
CA ALA A 227 -4.18 -12.87 -4.54
C ALA A 227 -2.96 -13.09 -5.45
N PHE A 228 -2.09 -14.03 -5.08
CA PHE A 228 -0.90 -14.37 -5.84
C PHE A 228 -1.20 -14.78 -7.28
N HIS A 229 -2.27 -15.53 -7.51
CA HIS A 229 -2.69 -15.97 -8.85
C HIS A 229 -3.39 -14.89 -9.68
N GLN A 230 -3.63 -13.69 -9.12
CA GLN A 230 -4.18 -12.61 -9.91
C GLN A 230 -3.14 -12.11 -10.93
N PRO A 231 -3.51 -11.93 -12.21
CA PRO A 231 -2.56 -11.53 -13.25
C PRO A 231 -2.02 -10.11 -13.06
N GLN A 232 -2.77 -9.23 -12.41
CA GLN A 232 -2.35 -7.87 -12.12
C GLN A 232 -1.40 -7.74 -10.91
N LEU A 233 -1.39 -8.71 -9.99
CA LEU A 233 -0.54 -8.61 -8.80
C LEU A 233 0.93 -8.79 -9.19
N VAL A 234 1.74 -7.77 -8.97
CA VAL A 234 3.18 -7.72 -9.29
C VAL A 234 4.01 -7.88 -8.03
N HIS A 235 3.54 -7.37 -6.89
CA HIS A 235 4.28 -7.42 -5.64
C HIS A 235 3.42 -8.02 -4.52
N LEU A 236 4.00 -8.98 -3.80
CA LEU A 236 3.43 -9.57 -2.60
C LEU A 236 4.48 -9.51 -1.49
N ASP A 237 4.26 -8.63 -0.52
CA ASP A 237 5.11 -8.55 0.67
C ASP A 237 4.47 -9.27 1.86
N LEU A 238 5.09 -10.40 2.21
CA LEU A 238 4.76 -11.20 3.39
C LEU A 238 5.75 -10.92 4.54
N ASN A 239 6.63 -9.91 4.46
CA ASN A 239 7.64 -9.55 5.46
C ASN A 239 7.04 -9.07 6.80
N SER A 240 6.37 -9.95 7.53
CA SER A 240 6.19 -9.79 8.97
C SER A 240 7.29 -10.58 9.71
N PRO A 241 7.97 -9.99 10.69
CA PRO A 241 9.13 -10.58 11.37
C PRO A 241 8.78 -11.76 12.29
N TYR A 242 7.51 -12.14 12.38
CA TYR A 242 7.02 -13.26 13.20
C TYR A 242 6.46 -14.41 12.36
N VAL A 243 6.71 -14.38 11.06
CA VAL A 243 6.12 -15.31 10.10
C VAL A 243 7.15 -16.36 9.70
N ASP A 244 7.53 -17.18 10.69
CA ASP A 244 8.47 -18.29 10.49
C ASP A 244 7.89 -19.38 9.56
N TRP A 245 6.57 -19.36 9.28
CA TRP A 245 5.88 -20.31 8.39
C TRP A 245 6.04 -20.05 6.90
N ILE A 246 6.44 -18.84 6.49
CA ILE A 246 6.56 -18.48 5.06
C ILE A 246 7.49 -19.42 4.27
N PRO A 247 8.69 -19.79 4.72
CA PRO A 247 9.74 -20.14 3.75
C PRO A 247 9.58 -21.48 3.03
N THR A 248 8.81 -22.45 3.56
CA THR A 248 8.81 -23.79 2.95
C THR A 248 7.41 -24.37 2.74
N ASP A 249 6.60 -24.50 3.80
CA ASP A 249 5.38 -25.31 3.71
C ASP A 249 4.25 -24.61 2.94
N PHE A 250 4.26 -23.27 2.87
CA PHE A 250 3.31 -22.52 2.08
C PHE A 250 3.88 -22.06 0.73
N LEU A 251 5.07 -21.45 0.71
CA LEU A 251 5.64 -20.90 -0.52
C LEU A 251 6.00 -21.97 -1.55
N CYS A 252 6.54 -23.13 -1.14
CA CYS A 252 6.87 -24.18 -2.10
C CYS A 252 5.63 -24.70 -2.83
N PRO A 253 4.53 -25.09 -2.16
CA PRO A 253 3.29 -25.46 -2.84
C PRO A 253 2.68 -24.32 -3.67
N LEU A 254 2.76 -23.07 -3.20
CA LEU A 254 2.27 -21.91 -3.94
C LEU A 254 3.00 -21.75 -5.28
N PHE A 255 4.34 -21.80 -5.26
CA PHE A 255 5.14 -21.68 -6.46
C PHE A 255 4.99 -22.91 -7.37
N GLU A 256 4.95 -24.12 -6.82
CA GLU A 256 4.69 -25.32 -7.61
C GLU A 256 3.35 -25.24 -8.37
N ASP A 257 2.29 -24.80 -7.70
CA ASP A 257 0.98 -24.61 -8.32
C ASP A 257 1.04 -23.54 -9.41
N TRP A 258 1.76 -22.44 -9.16
CA TRP A 258 1.95 -21.38 -10.15
C TRP A 258 2.73 -21.86 -11.39
N PHE A 259 3.84 -22.60 -11.20
CA PHE A 259 4.62 -23.16 -12.30
C PHE A 259 3.85 -24.18 -13.14
N LYS A 260 2.88 -24.89 -12.55
CA LYS A 260 2.02 -25.86 -13.26
C LYS A 260 0.95 -25.20 -14.12
N ASN A 261 0.63 -23.92 -13.88
CA ASN A 261 -0.45 -23.21 -14.56
C ASN A 261 0.10 -22.01 -15.37
N PRO A 262 0.76 -22.24 -16.51
CA PRO A 262 1.52 -21.20 -17.19
C PRO A 262 0.68 -20.06 -17.77
N GLU A 263 -0.61 -20.29 -18.00
CA GLU A 263 -1.56 -19.24 -18.35
C GLU A 263 -1.85 -18.24 -17.22
N THR A 264 -1.35 -18.51 -16.02
CA THR A 264 -1.32 -17.57 -14.88
C THR A 264 -0.01 -16.79 -14.78
N PHE A 265 0.97 -17.03 -15.66
CA PHE A 265 2.16 -16.17 -15.73
C PHE A 265 1.75 -14.80 -16.25
N PRO A 266 1.80 -13.75 -15.42
CA PRO A 266 1.61 -12.42 -15.94
C PRO A 266 2.76 -12.07 -16.88
N ARG A 267 2.52 -11.11 -17.77
CA ARG A 267 3.59 -10.54 -18.64
C ARG A 267 4.64 -9.75 -17.85
N VAL A 268 4.45 -9.63 -16.54
CA VAL A 268 5.29 -8.85 -15.62
C VAL A 268 5.94 -9.77 -14.61
N THR A 269 7.11 -9.39 -14.11
CA THR A 269 7.79 -10.16 -13.05
C THR A 269 7.00 -10.03 -11.75
N LYS A 270 6.67 -11.16 -11.10
CA LYS A 270 6.15 -11.15 -9.73
C LYS A 270 7.30 -11.15 -8.74
N THR A 271 7.23 -10.27 -7.75
CA THR A 271 8.17 -10.21 -6.64
C THR A 271 7.45 -10.65 -5.37
N VAL A 272 7.99 -11.68 -4.71
CA VAL A 272 7.54 -12.11 -3.38
C VAL A 272 8.66 -11.82 -2.40
N THR A 273 8.36 -11.07 -1.35
CA THR A 273 9.31 -10.84 -0.25
C THR A 273 8.78 -11.49 1.02
N GLY A 274 9.67 -12.19 1.72
CA GLY A 274 9.40 -12.79 3.01
C GLY A 274 10.71 -12.93 3.79
N LYS A 275 10.70 -12.57 5.07
CA LYS A 275 11.85 -12.80 5.95
C LYS A 275 11.82 -14.26 6.39
N GLY A 276 12.86 -15.01 6.06
CA GLY A 276 13.09 -16.33 6.66
C GLY A 276 13.56 -16.21 8.11
N PRO A 277 13.48 -17.30 8.89
CA PRO A 277 13.93 -17.29 10.28
C PRO A 277 15.41 -16.89 10.33
N ILE A 278 15.71 -15.89 11.18
CA ILE A 278 17.11 -15.55 11.48
C ILE A 278 17.64 -16.69 12.35
N VAL A 279 18.32 -17.65 11.72
CA VAL A 279 19.09 -18.67 12.44
C VAL A 279 20.22 -17.96 13.18
N ARG A 280 19.99 -17.61 14.46
CA ARG A 280 21.05 -17.19 15.35
C ARG A 280 21.83 -18.44 15.73
N GLU A 281 22.95 -18.68 15.06
CA GLU A 281 23.95 -19.63 15.53
C GLU A 281 24.32 -19.25 16.97
N LYS A 282 24.11 -20.19 17.91
CA LYS A 282 24.55 -20.09 19.30
C LYS A 282 25.94 -20.66 19.45
#